data_AF-E1ZXU1-F1
#
_entry.id   AF-E1ZXU1-F1
#
_cell.length_a   1.000
_cell.length_b   1.000
_cell.length_c   1.000
_cell.angle_alpha   90.00
_cell.angle_beta   90.00
_cell.angle_gamma   90.00
#
_symmetry.space_group_name_H-M   'P 1'
#
loop_
_entity.id
_entity.type
_entity.pdbx_description
1 polymer ?
#
loop_
_entity_poly.entity_id
_entity_poly.type
_entity_poly.pdbx_seq_one_letter_code
_entity_poly.pdbx_strand_id
1 'polypeptide(L)' 'LHFESRHPLCQKRGTIIGLTDRVFWLSHPRFHKENFQFVVDILLNNGYPLSFIFHTISDRLNFLL' A
#
# COMPACT_ATOMS: atom_id res chain seq x y z
N LEU A 1 -5.23 -10.03 1.46
CA LEU A 1 -6.33 -9.71 2.41
C LEU A 1 -7.38 -8.97 1.62
N HIS A 2 -8.60 -9.46 1.48
CA HIS A 2 -9.64 -8.75 0.72
C HIS A 2 -10.26 -7.61 1.54
N PHE A 3 -10.64 -6.48 0.93
CA PHE A 3 -11.15 -5.32 1.67
C PHE A 3 -12.51 -5.56 2.34
N GLU A 4 -13.38 -6.39 1.78
CA GLU A 4 -14.69 -6.74 2.40
C GLU A 4 -14.61 -7.89 3.42
N SER A 5 -13.40 -8.42 3.67
CA SER A 5 -13.23 -9.44 4.70
C SER A 5 -13.50 -8.87 6.10
N ARG A 6 -13.90 -9.73 7.05
CA ARG A 6 -14.21 -9.37 8.46
C ARG A 6 -13.00 -8.93 9.29
N HIS A 7 -11.88 -8.61 8.65
CA HIS A 7 -10.70 -8.10 9.33
C HIS A 7 -10.86 -6.61 9.68
N PRO A 8 -10.34 -6.18 10.85
CA PRO A 8 -10.35 -4.78 11.24
C PRO A 8 -9.66 -3.87 10.21
N LEU A 9 -10.09 -2.61 10.14
CA LEU A 9 -9.47 -1.60 9.26
C LEU A 9 -7.98 -1.39 9.54
N CYS A 10 -7.53 -1.55 10.79
CA CYS A 10 -6.11 -1.44 11.14
C CYS A 10 -5.26 -2.51 10.44
N GLN A 11 -5.77 -3.73 10.27
CA GLN A 11 -5.07 -4.81 9.56
C GLN A 11 -5.04 -4.56 8.05
N LYS A 12 -6.11 -4.01 7.49
CA LYS A 12 -6.18 -3.59 6.08
C LYS A 12 -5.19 -2.47 5.80
N ARG A 13 -5.13 -1.46 6.68
CA ARG A 13 -4.13 -0.38 6.64
C ARG A 13 -2.70 -0.92 6.75
N GLY A 14 -2.47 -1.84 7.71
CA GLY A 14 -1.17 -2.49 7.89
C GLY A 14 -0.71 -3.27 6.67
N THR A 15 -1.63 -3.83 5.89
CA THR A 15 -1.31 -4.48 4.60
C THR A 15 -0.73 -3.47 3.59
N ILE A 16 -1.34 -2.28 3.46
CA ILE A 16 -0.84 -1.22 2.57
C ILE A 16 0.52 -0.72 3.05
N ILE A 17 0.67 -0.49 4.36
CA ILE A 17 1.93 -0.03 4.96
C ILE A 17 3.05 -1.04 4.72
N GLY A 18 2.81 -2.33 4.97
CA GLY A 18 3.82 -3.37 4.78
C GLY A 18 4.26 -3.51 3.31
N LEU A 19 3.36 -3.31 2.35
CA LEU A 19 3.71 -3.28 0.93
C LEU A 19 4.50 -2.02 0.57
N THR A 20 4.07 -0.86 1.05
CA THR A 20 4.74 0.44 0.86
C THR A 20 6.19 0.39 1.37
N ASP A 21 6.38 -0.15 2.58
CA ASP A 21 7.71 -0.28 3.20
C ASP A 21 8.63 -1.19 2.39
N ARG A 22 8.11 -2.28 1.81
CA ARG A 22 8.91 -3.16 0.95
C ARG A 22 9.34 -2.45 -0.33
N VAL A 23 8.46 -1.65 -0.94
CA VAL A 23 8.84 -0.85 -2.11
C VAL A 23 9.92 0.15 -1.72
N PHE A 24 9.70 0.92 -0.65
CA PHE A 24 10.60 1.98 -0.25
C PHE A 24 11.99 1.47 0.20
N TRP A 25 12.03 0.47 1.09
CA TRP A 25 13.27 0.00 1.71
C TRP A 25 14.01 -1.08 0.94
N LEU A 26 13.29 -1.97 0.25
CA LEU A 26 13.91 -3.16 -0.36
C LEU A 26 14.09 -3.03 -1.87
N SER A 27 13.36 -2.12 -2.53
CA SER A 27 13.50 -1.92 -3.97
C SER A 27 14.53 -0.84 -4.26
N HIS A 28 15.33 -1.05 -5.32
CA HIS A 28 16.20 0.02 -5.83
C HIS A 28 15.35 1.20 -6.35
N PRO A 29 15.74 2.48 -6.11
CA PRO A 29 14.92 3.66 -6.44
C PRO A 29 14.41 3.71 -7.88
N ARG A 30 15.21 3.22 -8.83
CA ARG A 30 14.84 3.09 -10.26
C ARG A 30 13.53 2.31 -10.47
N PHE A 31 13.19 1.36 -9.60
CA PHE A 31 12.00 0.51 -9.71
C PHE A 31 10.85 0.94 -8.80
N HIS A 32 11.01 2.04 -8.04
CA HIS A 32 9.98 2.47 -7.09
C HIS A 32 8.67 2.79 -7.79
N LYS A 33 8.72 3.47 -8.94
CA LYS A 33 7.52 3.84 -9.69
C LYS A 33 6.73 2.61 -10.12
N GLU A 34 7.38 1.65 -10.77
CA GLU A 34 6.76 0.42 -11.25
C GLU A 34 6.25 -0.44 -10.10
N ASN A 35 7.01 -0.54 -9.01
CA ASN A 35 6.62 -1.33 -7.84
C ASN A 35 5.45 -0.69 -7.08
N PHE A 36 5.39 0.64 -6.99
CA PHE A 36 4.22 1.32 -6.41
C PHE A 36 2.97 1.15 -7.27
N GLN A 37 3.10 1.26 -8.60
CA GLN A 37 1.98 0.96 -9.51
C GLN A 37 1.46 -0.47 -9.30
N PHE A 38 2.37 -1.44 -9.25
CA PHE A 38 2.03 -2.84 -8.99
C PHE A 38 1.33 -3.05 -7.63
N VAL A 39 1.78 -2.37 -6.58
CA VAL A 39 1.12 -2.42 -5.26
C VAL A 39 -0.30 -1.86 -5.32
N VAL A 40 -0.51 -0.72 -5.99
CA VAL A 40 -1.84 -0.12 -6.17
C VAL A 40 -2.75 -1.07 -6.94
N ASP A 41 -2.27 -1.67 -8.02
CA ASP A 41 -3.05 -2.61 -8.83
C ASP A 41 -3.47 -3.85 -8.03
N ILE A 42 -2.56 -4.44 -7.24
CA ILE A 42 -2.90 -5.57 -6.37
C ILE A 42 -3.98 -5.18 -5.36
N LEU A 43 -3.87 -4.01 -4.73
CA LEU A 43 -4.81 -3.57 -3.70
C LEU A 43 -6.19 -3.28 -4.31
N LEU A 44 -6.25 -2.63 -5.48
CA LEU A 44 -7.49 -2.41 -6.21
C LEU A 44 -8.17 -3.73 -6.58
N ASN A 45 -7.41 -4.70 -7.10
CA ASN A 45 -7.90 -6.03 -7.40
C ASN A 45 -8.36 -6.82 -6.15
N ASN A 46 -7.97 -6.39 -4.95
CA ASN A 46 -8.42 -6.94 -3.67
C ASN A 46 -9.56 -6.11 -3.03
N GLY A 47 -10.17 -5.20 -3.78
CA GLY A 47 -11.34 -4.42 -3.36
C GLY A 47 -11.02 -3.20 -2.50
N TYR A 48 -9.76 -2.80 -2.37
CA TYR A 48 -9.41 -1.63 -1.55
C TYR A 48 -9.86 -0.33 -2.25
N PRO A 49 -10.56 0.58 -1.55
CA PRO A 49 -10.92 1.87 -2.11
C PRO A 49 -9.69 2.70 -2.46
N LEU A 50 -9.69 3.32 -3.64
CA LEU A 50 -8.56 4.11 -4.16
C LEU A 50 -8.12 5.22 -3.19
N SER A 51 -9.09 5.92 -2.57
CA SER A 51 -8.82 6.95 -1.58
C SER A 51 -8.12 6.41 -0.33
N PHE A 52 -8.52 5.22 0.14
CA PHE A 52 -7.92 4.55 1.29
C PHE A 52 -6.49 4.11 1.01
N ILE A 53 -6.22 3.62 -0.21
CA ILE A 53 -4.88 3.26 -0.68
C ILE A 53 -3.97 4.48 -0.66
N PHE A 54 -4.32 5.53 -1.44
CA PHE A 54 -3.45 6.69 -1.59
C PHE A 54 -3.25 7.46 -0.29
N HIS A 55 -4.29 7.62 0.53
CA HIS A 55 -4.14 8.27 1.83
C HIS A 55 -3.15 7.50 2.72
N THR A 56 -3.28 6.17 2.81
CA THR A 56 -2.37 5.35 3.62
C THR A 56 -0.93 5.37 3.09
N ILE A 57 -0.74 5.31 1.76
CA ILE A 57 0.60 5.40 1.15
C ILE A 57 1.20 6.78 1.43
N SER A 58 0.44 7.87 1.23
CA SER A 58 0.92 9.23 1.44
C SER A 58 1.29 9.48 2.90
N ASP A 59 0.44 9.08 3.85
CA ASP A 59 0.74 9.19 5.28
C ASP A 59 2.01 8.42 5.64
N ARG A 60 2.19 7.23 5.04
CA ARG A 60 3.36 6.41 5.30
C ARG A 60 4.63 7.03 4.71
N LEU A 61 4.60 7.54 3.48
CA LEU A 61 5.75 8.20 2.86
C LEU A 61 6.13 9.48 3.61
N ASN A 62 5.15 10.28 4.05
CA ASN A 62 5.36 11.46 4.89
C ASN A 62 5.99 11.13 6.26
N PHE A 63 5.86 9.89 6.74
CA PHE A 63 6.54 9.43 7.95
C PHE A 63 7.97 8.95 7.69
N LEU A 64 8.26 8.46 6.48
CA LEU A 64 9.56 7.88 6.11
C LEU A 64 10.57 8.92 5.58
N LEU A 65 10.08 10.06 5.10
CA LEU A 65 10.85 11.19 4.56
C LEU A 65 10.89 12.34 5.58
#